data_AF-A0A430RZF3-F1
#
_entry.id   AF-A0A430RZF3-F1
#
_cell.length_a   1.000
_cell.length_b   1.000
_cell.length_c   1.000
_cell.angle_alpha   90.00
_cell.angle_beta   90.00
_cell.angle_gamma   90.00
#
_symmetry.space_group_name_H-M   'P 1'
#
loop_
_entity.id
_entity.type
_entity.pdbx_description
1 polymer ?
#
loop_
_entity_poly.entity_id
_entity_poly.type
_entity_poly.pdbx_seq_one_letter_code
_entity_poly.pdbx_strand_id
1 'polypeptide(L)' 'MRATIYLPDDLAQAVEAYFKEHPETSLSALVQEALRARLRRNPAALLELAGVVEKAKGSARERAEDRPNRQER' A
#
# COMPACT_ATOMS: atom_id res chain seq x y z
N MET A 1 -15.07 10.22 -6.58
CA MET A 1 -15.74 9.10 -7.28
C MET A 1 -16.88 8.60 -6.40
N ARG A 2 -18.03 8.23 -6.98
CA ARG A 2 -19.13 7.56 -6.25
C ARG A 2 -19.19 6.11 -6.72
N ALA A 3 -19.12 5.17 -5.78
CA ALA A 3 -19.21 3.74 -6.04
C ALA A 3 -20.15 3.11 -5.01
N THR A 4 -20.88 2.09 -5.44
CA THR A 4 -21.71 1.26 -4.58
C THR A 4 -21.00 -0.08 -4.42
N ILE A 5 -20.85 -0.54 -3.18
CA ILE A 5 -20.25 -1.82 -2.85
C ILE A 5 -21.26 -2.69 -2.13
N TYR A 6 -21.19 -4.00 -2.34
CA TYR A 6 -21.91 -4.95 -1.52
C TYR A 6 -21.21 -5.09 -0.17
N LEU A 7 -21.98 -5.06 0.92
CA LEU A 7 -21.50 -5.28 2.27
C LEU A 7 -22.12 -6.59 2.77
N PRO A 8 -21.31 -7.63 3.07
CA PRO A 8 -21.80 -8.86 3.68
C PRO A 8 -22.54 -8.61 5.00
N ASP A 9 -23.53 -9.45 5.29
CA ASP A 9 -24.44 -9.26 6.44
C ASP A 9 -23.72 -9.25 7.80
N ASP A 10 -22.68 -10.06 7.95
CA ASP A 10 -21.84 -10.12 9.15
C ASP A 10 -21.09 -8.79 9.37
N LEU A 11 -20.55 -8.22 8.30
CA LEU A 11 -19.86 -6.95 8.35
C LEU A 11 -20.84 -5.78 8.55
N ALA A 12 -22.04 -5.86 7.98
CA ALA A 12 -23.10 -4.88 8.22
C ALA A 12 -23.48 -4.82 9.70
N GLN A 13 -23.66 -5.96 10.36
CA GLN A 13 -23.95 -6.03 11.79
C GLN A 13 -22.82 -5.42 12.64
N ALA A 14 -21.56 -5.71 12.31
CA ALA A 14 -20.41 -5.13 13.01
C ALA A 14 -20.36 -3.60 12.87
N VAL A 15 -20.68 -3.07 11.69
CA VAL A 15 -20.73 -1.63 11.43
C VAL A 15 -21.87 -0.97 12.19
N GLU A 16 -23.04 -1.59 12.26
CA GLU A 16 -24.17 -1.08 13.05
C GLU A 16 -23.84 -1.03 14.55
N ALA A 17 -23.16 -2.06 15.08
CA ALA A 17 -22.69 -2.05 16.46
C ALA A 17 -21.71 -0.89 16.70
N TYR A 18 -20.77 -0.69 15.79
CA TYR A 18 -19.81 0.42 15.87
C TYR A 18 -20.49 1.80 15.85
N PHE A 19 -21.53 2.01 15.03
CA PHE A 19 -22.25 3.28 15.00
C PHE A 19 -23.11 3.56 16.23
N LYS A 20 -23.50 2.53 16.99
CA LYS A 20 -24.16 2.74 18.29
C LYS A 20 -23.19 3.35 19.31
N GLU A 21 -21.91 2.99 19.22
CA GLU A 21 -20.85 3.50 20.10
C GLU A 21 -20.28 4.85 19.60
N HIS A 22 -20.32 5.07 18.28
CA HIS A 22 -19.77 6.26 17.61
C HIS A 22 -20.79 6.93 16.67
N PRO A 23 -21.88 7.52 17.22
CA PRO A 23 -22.97 8.10 16.42
C PRO A 23 -22.55 9.29 15.56
N GLU A 24 -21.43 9.93 15.87
CA GLU A 24 -20.84 11.03 15.10
C GLU A 24 -20.16 10.56 13.80
N THR A 25 -19.89 9.26 13.67
CA THR A 25 -19.17 8.70 12.52
C THR A 25 -20.13 8.24 11.43
N SER A 26 -19.86 8.62 10.18
CA SER A 26 -20.60 8.12 9.01
C SER A 26 -19.89 6.95 8.34
N LEU A 27 -20.65 6.09 7.65
CA LEU A 27 -20.11 5.00 6.84
C LEU A 27 -19.06 5.47 5.83
N SER A 28 -19.31 6.60 5.19
CA SER A 28 -18.37 7.21 4.26
C SER A 28 -17.04 7.58 4.93
N ALA A 29 -17.08 8.12 6.15
CA ALA A 29 -15.87 8.47 6.89
C ALA A 29 -15.09 7.21 7.30
N LEU A 30 -15.78 6.21 7.83
CA LEU A 30 -15.19 4.93 8.24
C LEU A 30 -14.50 4.22 7.06
N VAL A 31 -15.17 4.15 5.90
CA VAL A 31 -14.61 3.55 4.69
C VAL A 31 -13.40 4.36 4.18
N GLN A 32 -13.47 5.69 4.20
CA GLN A 32 -12.34 6.53 3.79
C GLN A 32 -11.12 6.34 4.69
N GLU A 33 -11.31 6.23 5.99
CA GLU A 33 -10.24 5.98 6.95
C GLU A 33 -9.60 4.60 6.70
N ALA A 34 -10.42 3.56 6.59
CA ALA A 34 -9.96 2.21 6.30
C ALA A 34 -9.18 2.14 4.98
N LEU A 35 -9.66 2.79 3.93
CA LEU A 35 -8.96 2.87 2.64
C LEU A 35 -7.66 3.66 2.75
N ARG A 36 -7.63 4.80 3.46
CA ARG A 36 -6.38 5.56 3.68
C ARG A 36 -5.35 4.76 4.45
N ALA A 37 -5.77 4.05 5.49
CA ALA A 37 -4.89 3.17 6.26
C ALA A 37 -4.37 2.02 5.41
N ARG A 38 -5.25 1.36 4.63
CA ARG A 38 -4.89 0.21 3.81
C ARG A 38 -4.01 0.57 2.62
N LEU A 39 -4.26 1.71 2.00
CA LEU A 39 -3.52 2.25 0.85
C LEU A 39 -2.28 3.05 1.27
N ARG A 40 -2.12 3.41 2.56
CA ARG A 40 -0.85 3.88 3.12
C ARG A 40 0.13 2.70 3.22
N ARG A 41 0.71 2.35 2.07
CA ARG A 41 2.06 1.81 1.97
C ARG A 41 2.81 2.76 1.06
N ASN A 42 3.51 3.72 1.66
CA ASN A 42 4.56 4.44 0.96
C ASN A 42 5.87 3.69 1.21
N PRO A 43 6.26 2.72 0.35
CA PRO A 43 7.50 1.99 0.54
C PRO A 43 8.69 2.94 0.59
N ALA A 44 8.65 4.08 -0.10
CA ALA A 44 9.71 5.08 -0.02
C ALA A 44 9.86 5.68 1.39
N ALA A 45 8.76 6.02 2.07
CA ALA A 45 8.81 6.54 3.43
C ALA A 45 9.28 5.49 4.45
N LEU A 46 8.96 4.21 4.22
CA LEU A 46 9.46 3.10 5.04
C LEU A 46 10.96 2.82 4.78
N LEU A 47 11.41 2.97 3.54
CA LEU A 47 12.81 2.81 3.14
C LEU A 47 13.70 3.97 3.62
N GLU A 48 13.17 5.20 3.61
CA GLU A 48 13.84 6.37 4.22
C GLU A 48 13.92 6.23 5.74
N LEU A 49 12.84 5.82 6.41
CA LEU A 49 12.80 5.60 7.85
C LEU A 49 13.73 4.46 8.29
N ALA A 50 13.88 3.43 7.47
CA ALA A 50 14.81 2.32 7.70
C ALA A 50 16.29 2.66 7.39
N GLY A 51 16.58 3.88 6.91
CA GLY A 51 17.94 4.29 6.55
C GLY A 51 18.53 3.57 5.33
N VAL A 52 17.71 2.87 4.54
CA VAL A 52 18.15 1.99 3.43
C VAL A 52 18.37 2.76 2.12
N VAL A 53 18.06 4.05 2.06
CA VAL A 53 18.40 4.90 0.90
C VAL A 53 19.80 5.47 1.07
N GLU A 54 20.81 4.60 1.11
CA GLU A 54 22.17 5.00 0.74
C GLU A 54 22.21 5.02 -0.79
N LYS A 55 22.22 6.24 -1.34
CA LYS A 55 22.45 6.60 -2.75
C LYS A 55 23.06 5.46 -3.60
N ALA A 56 22.22 4.67 -4.26
CA ALA A 56 22.68 3.82 -5.35
C ALA A 56 23.01 4.71 -6.57
N LYS A 57 24.19 5.35 -6.54
CA LYS A 57 24.87 5.82 -7.75
C LYS A 57 25.37 4.58 -8.49
N GLY A 58 24.49 3.99 -9.28
CA GLY A 58 24.84 2.85 -10.13
C GLY A 58 23.57 2.27 -10.71
N SER A 59 23.35 2.50 -12.00
CA SER A 59 22.23 1.85 -12.68
C SER A 59 22.38 0.34 -12.54
N ALA A 60 21.31 -0.38 -12.18
CA ALA A 60 21.28 -1.85 -12.14
C ALA A 60 21.66 -2.53 -13.48
N ARG A 61 21.85 -1.72 -14.53
CA ARG A 61 22.37 -2.09 -15.84
C ARG A 61 23.87 -2.44 -15.84
N GLU A 62 24.64 -1.96 -14.87
CA GLU A 62 26.11 -2.09 -14.85
C GLU A 62 26.60 -3.43 -14.26
N ARG A 63 25.71 -4.21 -13.64
CA ARG A 63 26.01 -5.55 -13.06
C ARG A 63 25.04 -6.65 -13.52
N ALA A 64 24.37 -6.48 -14.66
CA ALA A 64 23.80 -7.63 -15.33
C ALA A 64 24.98 -8.45 -15.87
N GLU A 65 25.33 -9.54 -15.18
CA GLU A 65 26.35 -10.52 -15.59
C GLU A 65 25.91 -11.31 -16.82
N ASP A 66 25.48 -10.63 -17.88
CA ASP A 66 25.22 -11.22 -19.19
C ASP A 66 26.31 -10.72 -20.15
N ARG A 67 27.54 -11.19 -19.90
CA ARG A 67 28.63 -11.10 -20.87
C ARG A 67 28.51 -12.30 -21.81
N PRO A 68 28.24 -12.13 -23.12
CA PRO A 68 28.44 -13.22 -24.05
C PRO A 68 29.94 -13.51 -24.14
N ASN A 69 30.34 -14.71 -23.73
CA ASN A 69 31.68 -15.26 -23.96
C ASN A 69 31.96 -15.30 -25.46
N ARG A 70 32.64 -14.28 -25.99
CA ARG A 70 33.25 -14.37 -27.33
C ARG A 70 34.65 -14.94 -27.16
N GLN A 71 34.74 -16.25 -27.36
CA GLN A 71 36.01 -16.97 -27.46
C GLN A 71 36.86 -16.39 -28.58
N GLU A 72 38.15 -16.24 -28.26
CA GLU A 72 39.24 -15.94 -29.19
C GLU A 72 39.30 -16.95 -30.34
N ARG A 73 39.53 -16.45 -31.56
CA ARG A 73 40.53 -16.96 -32.52
C ARG A 73 40.91 -15.86 -33.50
#